data_AF-A0A6H1WSZ1-F1
#
_entry.id   AF-A0A6H1WSZ1-F1
#
_cell.length_a   1.000
_cell.length_b   1.000
_cell.length_c   1.000
_cell.angle_alpha   90.00
_cell.angle_beta   90.00
_cell.angle_gamma   90.00
#
_symmetry.space_group_name_H-M   'P 1'
#
loop_
_entity.id
_entity.type
_entity.pdbx_description
1 polymer ?
#
loop_
_entity_poly.entity_id
_entity_poly.type
_entity_poly.pdbx_seq_one_letter_code
_entity_poly.pdbx_strand_id
1 'polypeptide(L)'
;MYPHSTGQARSCEDCHADPKALGLGYGSLTYKGGWRFTPAEAPAELLGIEHGLSQVVTLSGKALVNFRPGVRAFNGTEIRRILRVGLCLPCHRDFSDPVMRHWPPQGPCPVFKIGVSSRKN
;
A
#
# COMPACT_ATOMS: atom_id res chain seq x y z
N MET A 1 2.10 18.37 17.73
CA MET A 1 2.56 17.65 16.53
C MET A 1 3.72 16.77 16.94
N TYR A 2 3.54 15.44 16.95
CA TYR A 2 4.61 14.51 17.36
C TYR A 2 5.74 14.53 16.32
N PRO A 3 7.02 14.66 16.71
CA PRO A 3 8.12 14.57 15.78
C PRO A 3 8.09 13.21 15.08
N HIS A 4 8.17 13.21 13.75
CA HIS A 4 8.07 11.98 12.94
C HIS A 4 9.36 11.12 12.96
N SER A 5 10.30 11.40 13.88
CA SER A 5 11.62 10.77 13.95
C SER A 5 12.17 10.56 15.37
N THR A 6 11.47 10.98 16.43
CA THR A 6 11.96 10.84 17.83
C THR A 6 11.09 9.90 18.68
N GLY A 7 10.04 9.32 18.11
CA GLY A 7 9.15 8.37 18.77
C GLY A 7 9.47 6.93 18.42
N GLN A 8 8.70 6.00 19.00
CA GLN A 8 8.76 4.60 18.61
C GLN A 8 8.51 4.46 17.10
N ALA A 9 9.34 3.67 16.44
CA ALA A 9 9.12 3.33 15.05
C ALA A 9 7.74 2.67 14.88
N ARG A 10 7.06 2.98 13.78
CA ARG A 10 5.81 2.31 13.43
C ARG A 10 6.06 0.84 13.18
N SER A 11 5.01 0.03 13.34
CA SER A 11 5.06 -1.38 12.99
C SER A 11 5.18 -1.56 11.47
N CYS A 12 5.61 -2.74 11.02
CA CYS A 12 5.72 -3.02 9.60
C CYS A 12 4.35 -2.92 8.91
N GLU A 13 3.30 -3.41 9.56
CA GLU A 13 1.93 -3.41 9.07
C GLU A 13 1.34 -1.99 8.91
N ASP A 14 1.77 -1.02 9.72
CA ASP A 14 1.36 0.40 9.60
C ASP A 14 1.82 1.05 8.28
N CYS A 15 2.76 0.43 7.57
CA CYS A 15 3.21 0.88 6.26
C CYS A 15 2.81 -0.09 5.14
N HIS A 16 2.75 -1.39 5.41
CA HIS A 16 2.55 -2.44 4.40
C HIS A 16 1.12 -2.97 4.29
N ALA A 17 0.25 -2.63 5.23
CA ALA A 17 -1.17 -3.02 5.24
C ALA A 17 -2.12 -1.84 5.53
N ASP A 18 -1.60 -0.63 5.75
CA ASP A 18 -2.39 0.55 6.02
C ASP A 18 -2.81 1.28 4.72
N PRO A 19 -4.12 1.50 4.49
CA PRO A 19 -4.59 2.20 3.29
C PRO A 19 -4.13 3.65 3.24
N LYS A 20 -3.98 4.31 4.40
CA LYS A 20 -3.59 5.71 4.45
C LYS A 20 -2.13 5.90 4.02
N ALA A 21 -1.22 5.03 4.47
CA ALA A 21 0.18 4.98 4.07
C ALA A 21 0.35 4.73 2.56
N LEU A 22 -0.55 3.93 1.97
CA LEU A 22 -0.59 3.66 0.53
C LEU A 22 -1.22 4.80 -0.30
N GLY A 23 -1.78 5.82 0.35
CA GLY A 23 -2.47 6.93 -0.31
C GLY A 23 -3.89 6.62 -0.74
N LEU A 24 -4.47 5.50 -0.31
CA LEU A 24 -5.87 5.14 -0.58
C LEU A 24 -6.84 5.97 0.28
N GLY A 25 -6.34 6.60 1.34
CA GLY A 25 -7.12 7.41 2.28
C GLY A 25 -7.52 6.65 3.54
N TYR A 26 -8.36 7.27 4.36
CA TYR A 26 -8.94 6.65 5.54
C TYR A 26 -9.97 5.60 5.14
N GLY A 27 -9.87 4.44 5.77
CA GLY A 27 -10.72 3.30 5.45
C GLY A 27 -10.09 1.99 5.91
N SER A 28 -10.58 0.90 5.34
CA SER A 28 -10.07 -0.44 5.62
C SER A 28 -9.63 -1.14 4.34
N LEU A 29 -8.59 -1.97 4.48
CA LEU A 29 -8.16 -2.91 3.45
C LEU A 29 -8.49 -4.33 3.90
N THR A 30 -9.19 -5.07 3.03
CA THR A 30 -9.51 -6.47 3.28
C THR A 30 -9.04 -7.35 2.13
N TYR A 31 -8.54 -8.53 2.46
CA TYR A 31 -8.12 -9.52 1.47
C TYR A 31 -9.10 -10.70 1.46
N LYS A 32 -9.86 -10.84 0.36
CA LYS A 32 -10.80 -11.97 0.11
C LYS A 32 -10.64 -12.47 -1.33
N GLY A 33 -9.54 -13.18 -1.60
CA GLY A 33 -9.15 -13.56 -2.97
C GLY A 33 -8.63 -12.38 -3.82
N GLY A 34 -8.51 -11.21 -3.21
CA GLY A 34 -8.07 -9.95 -3.79
C GLY A 34 -8.21 -8.84 -2.75
N TRP A 35 -7.38 -7.80 -2.87
CA TRP A 35 -7.49 -6.63 -2.02
C TRP A 35 -8.72 -5.80 -2.39
N ARG A 36 -9.44 -5.37 -1.37
CA ARG A 36 -10.58 -4.45 -1.49
C ARG A 36 -10.37 -3.33 -0.48
N PHE A 37 -10.45 -2.11 -0.98
CA PHE A 37 -10.46 -0.91 -0.14
C PHE A 37 -11.90 -0.47 0.07
N THR A 38 -12.25 -0.20 1.32
CA THR A 38 -13.53 0.41 1.71
C THR A 38 -13.24 1.76 2.36
N PRO A 39 -13.59 2.88 1.72
CA PRO A 39 -13.33 4.20 2.28
C PRO A 39 -14.19 4.44 3.52
N ALA A 40 -13.63 5.13 4.51
CA ALA A 40 -14.36 5.64 5.66
C ALA A 40 -14.95 7.04 5.40
N GLU A 41 -14.45 7.72 4.37
CA GLU A 41 -14.89 9.06 3.97
C GLU A 41 -15.82 8.96 2.75
N ALA A 42 -16.88 9.76 2.77
CA ALA A 42 -17.71 9.97 1.58
C ALA A 42 -16.99 10.89 0.57
N PRO A 43 -17.37 10.82 -0.72
CA PRO A 43 -16.99 11.83 -1.71
C PRO A 43 -17.35 13.25 -1.25
N ALA A 44 -16.48 14.22 -1.54
CA ALA A 44 -16.77 15.63 -1.29
C ALA A 44 -17.48 16.25 -2.50
N GLU A 45 -18.76 15.89 -2.67
CA GLU A 45 -19.59 16.30 -3.82
C GLU A 45 -19.67 17.81 -4.01
N LEU A 46 -19.76 18.58 -2.92
CA LEU A 46 -19.80 20.05 -2.97
C LEU A 46 -18.53 20.66 -3.61
N LEU A 47 -17.42 19.93 -3.59
CA LEU A 47 -16.15 20.33 -4.20
C LEU A 47 -15.95 19.70 -5.59
N GLY A 48 -16.92 18.94 -6.09
CA GLY A 48 -16.79 18.16 -7.33
C GLY A 48 -15.80 17.00 -7.22
N ILE A 49 -15.53 16.50 -6.01
CA ILE A 49 -14.55 15.44 -5.76
C ILE A 49 -15.29 14.12 -5.52
N GLU A 50 -15.09 13.16 -6.43
CA GLU A 50 -15.76 11.84 -6.42
C GLU A 50 -15.11 10.81 -5.48
N HIS A 51 -14.20 11.25 -4.60
CA HIS A 51 -13.44 10.40 -3.67
C HIS A 51 -13.27 11.10 -2.31
N GLY A 52 -12.86 10.34 -1.29
CA GLY A 52 -12.58 10.90 0.03
C GLY A 52 -11.40 11.88 -0.01
N LEU A 53 -11.46 12.97 0.76
CA LEU A 53 -10.44 14.02 0.76
C LEU A 53 -9.04 13.52 1.14
N SER A 54 -8.97 12.44 1.89
CA SER A 54 -7.72 11.84 2.32
C SER A 54 -7.07 10.92 1.28
N GLN A 55 -7.80 10.60 0.20
CA GLN A 55 -7.40 9.69 -0.86
C GLN A 55 -6.65 10.45 -1.97
N VAL A 56 -5.48 9.93 -2.36
CA VAL A 56 -4.65 10.51 -3.43
C VAL A 56 -4.46 9.56 -4.61
N VAL A 57 -4.77 8.27 -4.42
CA VAL A 57 -4.63 7.24 -5.44
C VAL A 57 -5.66 6.13 -5.26
N THR A 58 -6.06 5.48 -6.36
CA THR A 58 -6.87 4.28 -6.32
C THR A 58 -6.03 3.04 -6.02
N LEU A 59 -6.68 1.93 -5.64
CA LEU A 59 -6.01 0.63 -5.46
C LEU A 59 -5.31 0.12 -6.75
N SER A 60 -5.78 0.55 -7.92
CA SER A 60 -5.16 0.24 -9.21
C SER A 60 -3.96 1.15 -9.56
N GLY A 61 -3.71 2.20 -8.76
CA GLY A 61 -2.61 3.14 -8.97
C GLY A 61 -2.97 4.36 -9.83
N LYS A 62 -4.26 4.63 -10.08
CA LYS A 62 -4.69 5.87 -10.75
C LYS A 62 -4.60 7.02 -9.75
N ALA A 63 -3.78 8.03 -10.05
CA ALA A 63 -3.73 9.24 -9.25
C ALA A 63 -5.08 9.97 -9.27
N LEU A 64 -5.50 10.47 -8.12
CA LEU A 64 -6.77 11.19 -7.93
C LEU A 64 -6.58 12.68 -7.66
N VAL A 65 -5.33 13.09 -7.41
CA VAL A 65 -4.93 14.49 -7.17
C VAL A 65 -3.77 14.88 -8.06
N ASN A 66 -3.58 16.18 -8.23
CA ASN A 66 -2.40 16.74 -8.89
C ASN A 66 -1.25 16.85 -7.89
N PHE A 67 -0.06 16.44 -8.33
CA PHE A 67 1.16 16.53 -7.52
C PHE A 67 2.07 17.64 -8.07
N ARG A 68 2.87 18.24 -7.17
CA ARG A 68 3.97 19.10 -7.60
C ARG A 68 5.00 18.30 -8.43
N PRO A 69 5.74 18.93 -9.34
CA PRO A 69 6.79 18.25 -10.11
C PRO A 69 7.75 17.46 -9.22
N GLY A 70 8.07 16.23 -9.64
CA GLY A 70 8.95 15.31 -8.91
C GLY A 70 8.27 14.51 -7.79
N VAL A 71 6.97 14.71 -7.53
CA VAL A 71 6.19 13.91 -6.58
C VAL A 71 5.09 13.17 -7.33
N ARG A 72 4.79 11.94 -6.91
CA ARG A 72 3.69 11.13 -7.44
C ARG A 72 3.13 10.19 -6.39
N ALA A 73 1.92 9.71 -6.63
CA ALA A 73 1.41 8.53 -5.94
C ALA A 73 2.18 7.25 -6.33
N PHE A 74 1.99 6.20 -5.53
CA PHE A 74 2.38 4.85 -5.93
C PHE A 74 1.58 4.39 -7.15
N ASN A 75 2.23 3.67 -8.06
CA ASN A 75 1.54 3.01 -9.16
C ASN A 75 0.97 1.66 -8.70
N GLY A 76 0.12 1.04 -9.52
CA GLY A 76 -0.55 -0.21 -9.13
C GLY A 76 0.41 -1.38 -8.89
N THR A 77 1.56 -1.41 -9.57
CA THR A 77 2.57 -2.47 -9.35
C THR A 77 3.28 -2.29 -8.01
N GLU A 78 3.57 -1.05 -7.62
CA GLU A 78 4.15 -0.73 -6.31
C GLU A 78 3.15 -1.04 -5.19
N ILE A 79 1.90 -0.59 -5.30
CA ILE A 79 0.84 -0.89 -4.33
C ILE A 79 0.70 -2.40 -4.15
N ARG A 80 0.63 -3.18 -5.24
CA ARG A 80 0.56 -4.65 -5.17
C ARG A 80 1.78 -5.28 -4.50
N ARG A 81 2.99 -4.76 -4.73
CA ARG A 81 4.22 -5.27 -4.10
C ARG A 81 4.25 -4.97 -2.60
N ILE A 82 3.82 -3.78 -2.18
CA ILE A 82 3.73 -3.40 -0.78
C ILE A 82 2.71 -4.29 -0.07
N LEU A 83 1.51 -4.40 -0.62
CA LEU A 83 0.43 -5.22 -0.09
C LEU A 83 0.72 -6.72 -0.11
N ARG A 84 1.56 -7.20 -1.03
CA ARG A 84 2.07 -8.58 -1.01
C ARG A 84 2.83 -8.88 0.28
N VAL A 85 3.69 -7.96 0.72
CA VAL A 85 4.39 -8.09 2.01
C VAL A 85 3.39 -7.98 3.16
N GLY A 86 2.39 -7.09 3.04
CA GLY A 86 1.30 -6.94 4.02
C GLY A 86 0.56 -8.23 4.37
N LEU A 87 0.50 -9.23 3.47
CA LEU A 87 -0.09 -10.54 3.77
C LEU A 87 0.74 -11.40 4.73
N CYS A 88 2.06 -11.20 4.79
CA CYS A 88 2.96 -11.99 5.62
C CYS A 88 3.07 -11.43 7.05
N LEU A 89 2.93 -10.11 7.19
CA LEU A 89 3.17 -9.40 8.43
C LEU A 89 2.24 -9.72 9.60
N PRO A 90 0.99 -10.20 9.44
CA PRO A 90 0.21 -10.70 10.58
C PRO A 90 0.90 -11.83 11.35
N CYS A 91 1.73 -12.63 10.68
CA CYS A 91 2.50 -13.72 11.29
C CYS A 91 3.99 -13.38 11.48
N HIS A 92 4.57 -12.56 10.60
CA HIS A 92 6.01 -12.24 10.57
C HIS A 92 6.25 -10.76 10.90
N ARG A 93 6.17 -10.39 12.18
CA ARG A 93 6.16 -8.99 12.64
C ARG A 93 7.54 -8.44 12.99
N ASP A 94 8.53 -9.31 13.21
CA ASP A 94 9.85 -8.93 13.71
C ASP A 94 10.91 -8.99 12.60
N PHE A 95 11.86 -8.06 12.62
CA PHE A 95 12.95 -8.01 11.63
C PHE A 95 13.92 -9.20 11.73
N SER A 96 14.01 -9.84 12.89
CA SER A 96 14.86 -11.01 13.13
C SER A 96 14.28 -12.31 12.55
N ASP A 97 13.02 -12.29 12.10
CA ASP A 97 12.33 -13.43 11.53
C ASP A 97 13.13 -14.02 10.36
N PRO A 98 13.38 -15.35 10.35
CA PRO A 98 14.12 -16.00 9.28
C PRO A 98 13.60 -15.69 7.87
N VAL A 99 12.29 -15.45 7.71
CA VAL A 99 11.68 -15.11 6.41
C VAL A 99 12.25 -13.81 5.83
N MET A 100 12.64 -12.87 6.70
CA MET A 100 13.15 -11.55 6.30
C MET A 100 14.61 -11.59 5.85
N ARG A 101 15.39 -12.61 6.27
CA ARG A 101 16.83 -12.69 5.98
C ARG A 101 17.13 -12.94 4.50
N HIS A 102 16.29 -13.73 3.84
CA HIS A 102 16.50 -14.15 2.45
C HIS A 102 15.24 -14.00 1.60
N TRP A 103 14.46 -12.94 1.84
CA TRP A 103 13.21 -12.71 1.11
C TRP A 103 13.45 -12.45 -0.39
N PRO A 104 12.89 -13.27 -1.31
CA PRO A 104 13.03 -13.05 -2.74
C PRO A 104 11.88 -12.16 -3.25
N PRO A 105 12.09 -10.85 -3.51
CA PRO A 105 11.00 -9.95 -3.93
C PRO A 105 10.35 -10.35 -5.27
N GLN A 106 11.10 -11.08 -6.11
CA GLN A 106 10.64 -11.61 -7.39
C GLN A 106 10.21 -13.09 -7.31
N GLY A 107 10.31 -13.71 -6.13
CA GLY A 107 9.90 -15.09 -5.93
C GLY A 107 8.41 -15.28 -6.25
N PRO A 108 7.98 -16.51 -6.57
CA PRO A 108 6.58 -16.80 -6.81
C PRO A 108 5.75 -16.49 -5.56
N CYS A 109 4.62 -15.83 -5.72
CA CYS A 109 3.63 -15.68 -4.66
C CYS A 109 2.42 -16.54 -5.00
N PRO A 110 1.95 -17.41 -4.10
CA PRO A 110 0.74 -18.20 -4.35
C PRO A 110 -0.50 -17.30 -4.50
N VAL A 111 -0.46 -16.10 -3.90
CA VAL A 111 -1.53 -15.11 -3.93
C VAL A 111 -1.37 -14.08 -5.05
N PHE A 112 -0.15 -13.57 -5.27
CA PHE A 112 0.13 -12.54 -6.28
C PHE A 112 0.88 -13.10 -7.48
N LYS A 113 0.16 -13.34 -8.58
CA LYS A 113 0.79 -13.56 -9.89
C LYS A 113 1.17 -12.21 -10.48
N ILE A 114 2.31 -11.65 -10.06
CA ILE A 114 2.89 -10.50 -10.76
C ILE A 114 3.37 -11.05 -12.10
N GLY A 115 2.91 -10.49 -13.22
CA GLY A 115 3.45 -10.81 -14.54
C GLY A 115 4.97 -10.65 -14.48
N VAL A 116 5.68 -11.77 -14.46
CA VAL A 116 7.13 -11.80 -14.55
C VAL A 116 7.44 -11.34 -15.98
N SER A 117 7.66 -10.04 -16.16
CA SER A 117 8.45 -9.59 -17.30
C SER A 117 9.83 -10.15 -17.04
N SER A 118 10.08 -11.32 -17.63
CA SER A 118 11.39 -11.93 -17.71
C SER A 118 12.32 -10.87 -18.29
N ARG A 119 13.22 -10.32 -17.47
CA ARG A 119 14.43 -9.72 -18.01
C ARG A 119 15.24 -10.89 -18.59
N LYS A 120 14.96 -11.20 -19.86
CA LYS A 120 15.92 -11.91 -20.71
C LYS A 120 17.13 -10.99 -20.83
N ASN A 121 18.22 -11.36 -20.15
CA ASN A 121 19.55 -11.11 -20.67
C ASN A 121 19.95 -12.37 -21.43
#